data_AF-A0A7N2N3T7-F1
#
_entry.id   AF-A0A7N2N3T7-F1
#
_cell.length_a   1.000
_cell.length_b   1.000
_cell.length_c   1.000
_cell.angle_alpha   90.00
_cell.angle_beta   90.00
_cell.angle_gamma   90.00
#
_symmetry.space_group_name_H-M   'P 1'
#
loop_
_entity.id
_entity.type
_entity.pdbx_description
1 polymer ?
#
loop_
_entity_poly.entity_id
_entity_poly.type
_entity_poly.pdbx_seq_one_letter_code
_entity_poly.pdbx_strand_id
1 'polypeptide(L)'
;MRVAGERYVRFSTQNQIYDDYWMPVHPFGSALLGLSEEETRDVELAHLLLAAAEKVGYQQYERASKLLLRCEWISSARANPAQRVVFHFAEALQERIDKELGRAPMKEFKPYEEIFLGKCTNPSLVRAYEKLPCSQIAVFTGIEAILENVALEPKVLLLDNGIRCGAHWTVLMKALVE
;
A
#
# COMPACT_ATOMS: atom_id res chain seq x y z
N MET A 1 13.67 -3.70 -6.47
CA MET A 1 13.63 -2.80 -5.29
C MET A 1 14.99 -2.29 -4.84
N ARG A 2 16.05 -3.12 -4.72
CA ARG A 2 17.40 -2.64 -4.32
C ARG A 2 17.94 -1.51 -5.21
N VAL A 3 17.85 -1.66 -6.53
CA VAL A 3 18.29 -0.66 -7.51
C VAL A 3 17.49 0.65 -7.44
N ALA A 4 16.18 0.56 -7.20
CA ALA A 4 15.34 1.74 -7.00
C ALA A 4 15.68 2.48 -5.69
N GLY A 5 15.97 1.73 -4.62
CA GLY A 5 16.41 2.29 -3.33
C GLY A 5 17.81 2.94 -3.39
N GLU A 6 18.78 2.30 -4.04
CA GLU A 6 20.14 2.87 -4.22
C GLU A 6 20.11 4.15 -5.06
N ARG A 7 19.24 4.21 -6.09
CA ARG A 7 19.08 5.39 -6.94
C ARG A 7 18.37 6.55 -6.24
N TYR A 8 17.41 6.25 -5.35
CA TYR A 8 16.74 7.26 -4.53
C TYR A 8 17.73 7.99 -3.58
N VAL A 9 18.61 7.24 -2.91
CA VAL A 9 19.63 7.82 -2.00
C VAL A 9 20.63 8.71 -2.74
N ARG A 10 20.98 8.36 -3.98
CA ARG A 10 21.86 9.18 -4.82
C ARG A 10 21.17 10.45 -5.34
N PHE A 11 19.86 10.38 -5.56
CA PHE A 11 19.05 11.52 -6.02
C PHE A 11 18.86 12.58 -4.92
N SER A 12 18.55 12.14 -3.69
CA SER A 12 18.35 13.05 -2.55
C SER A 12 19.63 13.85 -2.18
N THR A 13 20.79 13.23 -2.36
CA THR A 13 22.10 13.88 -2.13
C THR A 13 22.49 14.86 -3.24
N GLN A 14 22.09 14.61 -4.49
CA GLN A 14 22.40 15.50 -5.63
C GLN A 14 21.57 16.80 -5.62
N ASN A 15 20.31 16.72 -5.17
CA ASN A 15 19.40 17.88 -5.08
C ASN A 15 19.81 18.90 -4.00
N GLN A 16 20.71 18.55 -3.09
CA GLN A 16 21.27 19.46 -2.08
C GLN A 16 22.46 20.28 -2.60
N ILE A 17 23.02 19.94 -3.77
CA ILE A 17 24.30 20.50 -4.26
C ILE A 17 24.11 21.49 -5.43
N TYR A 18 22.98 21.45 -6.15
CA TYR A 18 22.74 22.27 -7.33
C TYR A 18 21.54 23.21 -7.14
N ASP A 19 21.78 24.36 -6.51
CA ASP A 19 20.82 25.49 -6.51
C ASP A 19 21.10 26.50 -7.64
N ASP A 20 22.12 26.29 -8.49
CA ASP A 20 22.43 27.28 -9.53
C ASP A 20 23.25 26.66 -10.67
N TYR A 21 22.60 26.12 -11.72
CA TYR A 21 23.07 26.20 -13.11
C TYR A 21 22.11 25.49 -14.09
N TRP A 22 21.78 26.20 -15.17
CA TRP A 22 20.98 25.72 -16.29
C TRP A 22 21.76 24.71 -17.15
N MET A 23 21.41 23.42 -17.06
CA MET A 23 21.77 22.40 -18.05
C MET A 23 20.49 21.73 -18.55
N PRO A 24 20.31 21.44 -19.85
CA PRO A 24 19.07 20.87 -20.39
C PRO A 24 18.94 19.37 -20.09
N VAL A 25 19.54 18.90 -19.00
CA VAL A 25 19.46 17.51 -18.56
C VAL A 25 18.24 17.42 -17.66
N HIS A 26 17.26 16.60 -18.06
CA HIS A 26 16.10 16.30 -17.23
C HIS A 26 16.58 15.99 -15.80
N PRO A 27 15.94 16.50 -14.72
CA PRO A 27 16.43 16.36 -13.34
C PRO A 27 16.76 14.93 -12.91
N PHE A 28 16.31 13.94 -13.68
CA PHE A 28 16.40 12.50 -13.43
C PHE A 28 17.30 11.74 -14.43
N GLY A 29 17.90 12.42 -15.41
CA GLY A 29 18.51 11.80 -16.59
C GLY A 29 19.63 10.78 -16.33
N SER A 30 20.40 10.91 -15.25
CA SER A 30 21.46 9.96 -14.88
C SER A 30 20.97 8.80 -14.00
N ALA A 31 19.91 9.01 -13.22
CA ALA A 31 19.33 8.01 -12.33
C ALA A 31 18.42 7.01 -13.05
N LEU A 32 17.96 7.35 -14.26
CA LEU A 32 17.03 6.53 -15.04
C LEU A 32 17.72 5.69 -16.13
N LEU A 33 19.05 5.80 -16.27
CA LEU A 33 19.81 5.02 -17.24
C LEU A 33 19.60 3.51 -17.03
N GLY A 34 19.25 2.81 -18.12
CA GLY A 34 19.00 1.37 -18.15
C GLY A 34 17.56 0.95 -17.81
N LEU A 35 16.66 1.90 -17.57
CA LEU A 35 15.23 1.63 -17.49
C LEU A 35 14.60 1.70 -18.89
N SER A 36 13.54 0.93 -19.10
CA SER A 36 12.62 1.15 -20.22
C SER A 36 11.91 2.50 -20.11
N GLU A 37 11.29 2.95 -21.20
CA GLU A 37 10.50 4.19 -21.20
C GLU A 37 9.29 4.09 -20.24
N GLU A 38 8.66 2.92 -20.13
CA GLU A 38 7.59 2.70 -19.16
C GLU A 38 8.10 2.79 -17.71
N GLU A 39 9.18 2.08 -17.39
CA GLU A 39 9.78 2.14 -16.04
C GLU A 39 10.27 3.54 -15.68
N THR A 40 10.79 4.29 -16.66
CA THR A 40 11.18 5.69 -16.49
C THR A 40 9.97 6.54 -16.09
N ARG A 41 8.85 6.43 -16.82
CA ARG A 41 7.61 7.15 -16.51
C ARG A 41 7.05 6.75 -15.14
N ASP A 42 7.10 5.47 -14.79
CA ASP A 42 6.65 4.97 -13.49
C ASP A 42 7.49 5.54 -12.34
N VAL A 43 8.81 5.62 -12.52
CA VAL A 43 9.73 6.21 -11.53
C VAL A 43 9.48 7.71 -11.40
N GLU A 44 9.31 8.44 -12.50
CA GLU A 44 8.98 9.88 -12.47
C GLU A 44 7.66 10.15 -11.75
N LEU A 45 6.65 9.32 -12.00
CA LEU A 45 5.35 9.41 -11.34
C LEU A 45 5.44 9.14 -9.83
N ALA A 46 6.26 8.18 -9.41
CA ALA A 46 6.53 7.92 -7.99
C ALA A 46 7.25 9.10 -7.30
N HIS A 47 8.21 9.74 -7.99
CA HIS A 47 8.87 10.95 -7.47
C HIS A 47 7.90 12.13 -7.34
N LEU A 48 6.98 12.28 -8.30
CA LEU A 48 5.97 13.33 -8.24
C LEU A 48 5.06 13.17 -7.01
N LEU A 49 4.62 11.93 -6.73
CA LEU A 49 3.84 11.62 -5.53
C LEU A 49 4.64 11.91 -4.25
N LEU A 50 5.91 11.50 -4.21
CA LEU A 50 6.77 11.75 -3.06
C LEU A 50 6.94 13.25 -2.79
N ALA A 51 7.23 14.04 -3.83
CA ALA A 51 7.34 15.48 -3.71
C ALA A 51 6.02 16.09 -3.20
N ALA A 52 4.87 15.59 -3.66
CA ALA A 52 3.57 16.01 -3.12
C ALA A 52 3.45 15.68 -1.62
N ALA A 53 3.81 14.47 -1.20
CA ALA A 53 3.78 14.03 0.19
C ALA A 53 4.69 14.88 1.10
N GLU A 54 5.88 15.25 0.63
CA GLU A 54 6.78 16.18 1.35
C GLU A 54 6.13 17.55 1.55
N LYS A 55 5.47 18.09 0.51
CA LYS A 55 4.74 19.36 0.62
C LYS A 55 3.56 19.27 1.59
N VAL A 56 2.83 18.15 1.63
CA VAL A 56 1.81 17.89 2.67
C VAL A 56 2.45 17.90 4.06
N GLY A 57 3.59 17.22 4.24
CA GLY A 57 4.32 17.18 5.51
C GLY A 57 4.76 18.57 6.01
N TYR A 58 5.14 19.46 5.08
CA TYR A 58 5.48 20.85 5.37
C TYR A 58 4.28 21.81 5.38
N GLN A 59 3.05 21.30 5.32
CA GLN A 59 1.80 22.09 5.25
C GLN A 59 1.75 23.08 4.07
N GLN A 60 2.53 22.84 3.01
CA GLN A 60 2.51 23.62 1.76
C GLN A 60 1.37 23.13 0.86
N TYR A 61 0.13 23.20 1.35
CA TYR A 61 -1.03 22.53 0.76
C TYR A 61 -1.35 22.96 -0.68
N GLU A 62 -1.22 24.24 -1.00
CA GLU A 62 -1.43 24.72 -2.38
C GLU A 62 -0.45 24.07 -3.37
N ARG A 63 0.83 23.96 -2.97
CA ARG A 63 1.87 23.30 -3.78
C ARG A 63 1.63 21.79 -3.86
N ALA A 64 1.25 21.18 -2.74
CA ALA A 64 0.90 19.76 -2.70
C ALA A 64 -0.26 19.44 -3.66
N SER A 65 -1.37 20.16 -3.58
CA SER A 65 -2.54 19.94 -4.45
C SER A 65 -2.22 20.09 -5.93
N LYS A 66 -1.35 21.03 -6.32
CA LYS A 66 -0.88 21.15 -7.72
C LYS A 66 -0.11 19.91 -8.19
N LEU A 67 0.73 19.33 -7.34
CA LEU A 67 1.47 18.10 -7.64
C LEU A 67 0.55 16.87 -7.66
N LEU A 68 -0.43 16.80 -6.75
CA LEU A 68 -1.43 15.74 -6.69
C LEU A 68 -2.35 15.74 -7.92
N LEU A 69 -2.79 16.91 -8.37
CA LEU A 69 -3.57 17.04 -9.61
C LEU A 69 -2.81 16.47 -10.82
N ARG A 70 -1.50 16.69 -10.87
CA ARG A 70 -0.65 16.10 -11.92
C ARG A 70 -0.52 14.58 -11.76
N CYS A 71 -0.48 14.05 -10.53
CA CYS A 71 -0.54 12.60 -10.29
C CYS A 71 -1.88 12.01 -10.78
N GLU A 72 -2.99 12.67 -10.49
CA GLU A 72 -4.34 12.25 -10.91
C GLU A 72 -4.46 12.16 -12.43
N TRP A 73 -3.94 13.13 -13.17
CA TRP A 73 -3.98 13.11 -14.64
C TRP A 73 -3.15 11.99 -15.29
N ILE A 74 -2.09 11.54 -14.64
CA ILE A 74 -1.13 10.59 -15.21
C ILE A 74 -1.42 9.16 -14.74
N SER A 75 -2.04 8.99 -13.57
CA SER A 75 -2.25 7.69 -12.93
C SER A 75 -3.68 7.16 -13.13
N SER A 76 -3.85 5.85 -12.98
CA SER A 76 -5.17 5.20 -13.10
C SER A 76 -5.26 3.94 -12.24
N ALA A 77 -6.43 3.73 -11.61
CA ALA A 77 -6.73 2.53 -10.83
C ALA A 77 -6.73 1.22 -11.64
N ARG A 78 -6.78 1.29 -12.99
CA ARG A 78 -6.83 0.13 -13.89
C ARG A 78 -5.55 -0.10 -14.68
N ALA A 79 -4.53 0.74 -14.48
CA ALA A 79 -3.29 0.66 -15.23
C ALA A 79 -2.25 -0.24 -14.53
N ASN A 80 -0.97 -0.05 -14.85
CA ASN A 80 0.13 -0.84 -14.29
C ASN A 80 0.21 -0.66 -12.76
N PRO A 81 0.92 -1.56 -12.04
CA PRO A 81 1.01 -1.51 -10.58
C PRO A 81 1.53 -0.17 -10.02
N ALA A 82 2.50 0.48 -10.68
CA ALA A 82 3.06 1.74 -10.21
C ALA A 82 2.02 2.87 -10.27
N GLN A 83 1.31 2.99 -11.39
CA GLN A 83 0.23 3.95 -11.55
C GLN A 83 -0.92 3.72 -10.56
N ARG A 84 -1.27 2.46 -10.28
CA ARG A 84 -2.32 2.13 -9.29
C ARG A 84 -1.95 2.57 -7.88
N VAL A 85 -0.68 2.40 -7.49
CA VAL A 85 -0.18 2.91 -6.21
C VAL A 85 -0.29 4.43 -6.19
N VAL A 86 0.21 5.11 -7.22
CA VAL A 86 0.18 6.58 -7.25
C VAL A 86 -1.23 7.13 -7.22
N PHE A 87 -2.16 6.53 -7.96
CA PHE A 87 -3.56 6.91 -7.98
C PHE A 87 -4.16 6.93 -6.56
N HIS A 88 -4.11 5.80 -5.84
CA HIS A 88 -4.72 5.69 -4.52
C HIS A 88 -4.03 6.55 -3.45
N PHE A 89 -2.70 6.68 -3.51
CA PHE A 89 -1.99 7.54 -2.58
C PHE A 89 -2.24 9.03 -2.86
N ALA A 90 -2.43 9.42 -4.12
CA ALA A 90 -2.77 10.80 -4.46
C ALA A 90 -4.16 11.17 -3.91
N GLU A 91 -5.16 10.29 -4.06
CA GLU A 91 -6.48 10.45 -3.44
C GLU A 91 -6.37 10.60 -1.91
N ALA A 92 -5.65 9.69 -1.24
CA ALA A 92 -5.50 9.72 0.21
C ALA A 92 -4.79 10.98 0.72
N LEU A 93 -3.79 11.47 0.00
CA LEU A 93 -3.11 12.73 0.35
C LEU A 93 -4.01 13.94 0.15
N GLN A 94 -4.82 13.96 -0.91
CA GLN A 94 -5.79 15.03 -1.15
C GLN A 94 -6.87 15.03 -0.07
N GLU A 95 -7.41 13.87 0.30
CA GLU A 95 -8.35 13.74 1.43
C GLU A 95 -7.73 14.25 2.75
N ARG A 96 -6.46 13.97 3.00
CA ARG A 96 -5.74 14.50 4.16
C ARG A 96 -5.67 16.03 4.13
N ILE A 97 -5.31 16.63 2.98
CA ILE A 97 -5.27 18.09 2.83
C ILE A 97 -6.65 18.69 3.10
N ASP A 98 -7.69 18.12 2.51
CA ASP A 98 -9.05 18.64 2.66
C ASP A 98 -9.55 18.55 4.10
N LYS A 99 -9.13 17.51 4.84
CA LYS A 99 -9.39 17.39 6.28
C LYS A 99 -8.67 18.48 7.09
N GLU A 100 -7.37 18.71 6.83
CA GLU A 100 -6.58 19.73 7.53
C GLU A 100 -7.09 21.16 7.25
N LEU A 101 -7.64 21.40 6.06
CA LEU A 101 -8.24 22.68 5.68
C LEU A 101 -9.70 22.83 6.09
N GLY A 102 -10.29 21.83 6.74
CA GLY A 102 -11.71 21.84 7.11
C GLY A 102 -12.67 21.86 5.91
N ARG A 103 -12.20 21.43 4.73
CA ARG A 103 -12.96 21.39 3.46
C ARG A 103 -13.69 20.07 3.27
N ALA A 104 -13.20 19.00 3.86
CA ALA A 104 -13.90 17.73 3.88
C ALA A 104 -14.91 17.72 5.03
N PRO A 105 -16.15 17.24 4.83
CA PRO A 105 -16.95 16.80 5.96
C PRO A 105 -16.12 15.77 6.71
N MET A 106 -16.22 15.73 8.04
CA MET A 106 -15.87 14.50 8.75
C MET A 106 -16.73 13.42 8.11
N LYS A 107 -16.17 12.66 7.15
CA LYS A 107 -16.66 11.32 6.89
C LYS A 107 -16.61 10.71 8.27
N GLU A 108 -17.76 10.41 8.86
CA GLU A 108 -17.81 9.48 9.97
C GLU A 108 -16.83 8.39 9.58
N PHE A 109 -15.87 8.13 10.45
CA PHE A 109 -15.00 6.99 10.31
C PHE A 109 -15.98 5.81 10.41
N LYS A 110 -16.65 5.47 9.29
CA LYS A 110 -17.34 4.22 9.12
C LYS A 110 -16.19 3.28 9.35
N PRO A 111 -16.14 2.61 10.50
CA PRO A 111 -15.02 1.76 10.74
C PRO A 111 -15.00 0.82 9.55
N TYR A 112 -13.84 0.27 9.28
CA TYR A 112 -13.70 -0.85 8.37
C TYR A 112 -14.64 -2.04 8.73
N GLU A 113 -15.54 -1.88 9.70
CA GLU A 113 -16.80 -2.57 9.96
C GLU A 113 -17.61 -2.97 8.72
N GLU A 114 -17.64 -2.26 7.59
CA GLU A 114 -18.39 -2.83 6.43
C GLU A 114 -17.68 -4.05 5.80
N ILE A 115 -16.38 -4.20 6.04
CA ILE A 115 -15.61 -5.44 5.76
C ILE A 115 -15.62 -6.39 6.97
N PHE A 116 -15.95 -5.88 8.17
CA PHE A 116 -15.93 -6.59 9.44
C PHE A 116 -17.33 -6.99 9.96
N LEU A 117 -18.41 -6.68 9.24
CA LEU A 117 -19.80 -6.89 9.68
C LEU A 117 -20.22 -8.37 9.59
N GLY A 118 -19.34 -9.31 9.96
CA GLY A 118 -19.64 -10.75 10.05
C GLY A 118 -20.17 -11.41 8.79
N LYS A 119 -20.28 -10.69 7.67
CA LYS A 119 -20.71 -11.19 6.38
C LYS A 119 -19.45 -11.52 5.62
N CYS A 120 -19.06 -12.80 5.67
CA CYS A 120 -18.07 -13.42 4.79
C CYS A 120 -18.46 -13.37 3.30
N THR A 121 -19.25 -12.41 2.86
CA THR A 121 -19.80 -12.34 1.51
C THR A 121 -18.91 -11.56 0.56
N ASN A 122 -17.80 -10.96 1.02
CA ASN A 122 -16.86 -10.30 0.12
C ASN A 122 -15.99 -11.38 -0.57
N PRO A 123 -16.27 -11.75 -1.83
CA PRO A 123 -15.53 -12.81 -2.52
C PRO A 123 -14.07 -12.42 -2.73
N SER A 124 -13.75 -11.13 -2.62
CA SER A 124 -12.39 -10.61 -2.72
C SER A 124 -11.49 -11.09 -1.57
N LEU A 125 -12.03 -11.33 -0.37
CA LEU A 125 -11.23 -11.85 0.76
C LEU A 125 -10.85 -13.31 0.55
N VAL A 126 -11.81 -14.12 0.11
CA VAL A 126 -11.59 -15.54 -0.25
C VAL A 126 -10.59 -15.62 -1.41
N ARG A 127 -10.81 -14.83 -2.45
CA ARG A 127 -9.91 -14.78 -3.62
C ARG A 127 -8.51 -14.27 -3.25
N ALA A 128 -8.40 -13.34 -2.31
CA ALA A 128 -7.11 -12.89 -1.80
C ALA A 128 -6.40 -14.01 -1.03
N TYR A 129 -7.14 -14.77 -0.21
CA TYR A 129 -6.60 -15.95 0.48
C TYR A 129 -6.10 -17.01 -0.51
N GLU A 130 -6.87 -17.31 -1.55
CA GLU A 130 -6.48 -18.27 -2.59
C GLU A 130 -5.26 -17.81 -3.40
N LYS A 131 -5.14 -16.51 -3.67
CA LYS A 131 -4.11 -15.96 -4.57
C LYS A 131 -2.84 -15.49 -3.88
N LEU A 132 -2.87 -15.22 -2.57
CA LEU A 132 -1.73 -14.66 -1.83
C LEU A 132 -1.08 -15.73 -0.95
N PRO A 133 0.12 -16.23 -1.31
CA PRO A 133 0.80 -17.27 -0.55
C PRO A 133 1.05 -16.89 0.90
N CYS A 134 1.32 -15.61 1.19
CA CYS A 134 1.58 -15.14 2.55
C CYS A 134 0.41 -15.43 3.52
N SER A 135 -0.83 -15.34 3.04
CA SER A 135 -2.01 -15.61 3.87
C SER A 135 -2.16 -17.10 4.18
N GLN A 136 -1.87 -17.96 3.21
CA GLN A 136 -1.91 -19.42 3.39
C GLN A 136 -0.79 -19.90 4.30
N ILE A 137 0.44 -19.40 4.10
CA ILE A 137 1.60 -19.74 4.94
C ILE A 137 1.35 -19.32 6.39
N ALA A 138 0.84 -18.11 6.61
CA ALA A 138 0.52 -17.63 7.96
C ALA A 138 -0.55 -18.49 8.63
N VAL A 139 -1.62 -18.83 7.90
CA VAL A 139 -2.69 -19.71 8.42
C VAL A 139 -2.16 -21.10 8.73
N PHE A 140 -1.45 -21.73 7.78
CA PHE A 140 -0.90 -23.07 7.95
C PHE A 140 0.05 -23.13 9.15
N THR A 141 1.02 -22.22 9.20
CA THR A 141 1.99 -22.16 10.31
C THR A 141 1.30 -21.93 11.65
N GLY A 142 0.26 -21.08 11.70
CA GLY A 142 -0.52 -20.85 12.91
C GLY A 142 -1.31 -22.09 13.35
N ILE A 143 -1.87 -22.84 12.41
CA ILE A 143 -2.59 -24.09 12.69
C ILE A 143 -1.65 -25.17 13.20
N GLU A 144 -0.51 -25.37 12.53
CA GLU A 144 0.52 -26.34 12.98
C GLU A 144 0.97 -26.02 14.41
N ALA A 145 1.28 -24.76 14.70
CA ALA A 145 1.67 -24.34 16.04
C ALA A 145 0.57 -24.60 17.09
N ILE A 146 -0.71 -24.46 16.73
CA ILE A 146 -1.82 -24.81 17.63
C ILE A 146 -1.87 -26.33 17.83
N LEU A 147 -1.85 -27.12 16.75
CA LEU A 147 -1.94 -28.58 16.81
C LEU A 147 -0.84 -29.20 17.67
N GLU A 148 0.39 -28.73 17.52
CA GLU A 148 1.54 -29.16 18.32
C GLU A 148 1.30 -29.02 19.84
N ASN A 149 0.45 -28.07 20.26
CA ASN A 149 0.18 -27.78 21.66
C ASN A 149 -1.14 -28.36 22.17
N VAL A 150 -2.06 -28.76 21.28
CA VAL A 150 -3.43 -29.15 21.69
C VAL A 150 -3.87 -30.52 21.20
N ALA A 151 -3.07 -31.24 20.41
CA ALA A 151 -3.45 -32.52 19.79
C ALA A 151 -3.93 -33.59 20.79
N LEU A 152 -3.42 -33.57 22.03
CA LEU A 152 -3.79 -34.54 23.07
C LEU A 152 -4.81 -33.99 24.07
N GLU A 153 -5.23 -32.74 23.91
CA GLU A 153 -6.13 -32.08 24.85
C GLU A 153 -7.59 -32.50 24.60
N PRO A 154 -8.32 -32.98 25.62
CA PRO A 154 -9.70 -33.42 25.45
C PRO A 154 -10.68 -32.26 25.19
N LYS A 155 -10.25 -31.02 25.45
CA LYS A 155 -11.05 -29.82 25.24
C LYS A 155 -10.17 -28.62 24.92
N VAL A 156 -10.38 -28.03 23.74
CA VAL A 156 -9.64 -26.86 23.26
C VAL A 156 -10.57 -25.66 23.16
N LEU A 157 -10.17 -24.52 23.73
CA LEU A 157 -10.85 -23.23 23.54
C LEU A 157 -10.00 -22.35 22.62
N LEU A 158 -10.52 -22.04 21.44
CA LEU A 158 -9.88 -21.14 20.48
C LEU A 158 -10.48 -19.73 20.59
N LEU A 159 -9.63 -18.72 20.82
CA LEU A 159 -10.02 -17.31 20.84
C LEU A 159 -9.43 -16.60 19.62
N ASP A 160 -10.27 -16.19 18.67
CA ASP A 160 -9.87 -15.43 17.47
C ASP A 160 -10.39 -13.99 17.54
N ASN A 161 -9.50 -13.05 17.88
CA ASN A 161 -9.81 -11.62 17.99
C ASN A 161 -9.90 -10.91 16.63
N GLY A 162 -9.61 -11.61 15.53
CA GLY A 162 -9.59 -11.07 14.17
C GLY A 162 -10.38 -11.94 13.20
N ILE A 163 -11.40 -12.64 13.68
CA ILE A 163 -12.13 -13.62 12.89
C ILE A 163 -12.79 -12.94 11.69
N ARG A 164 -12.19 -13.15 10.51
CA ARG A 164 -12.69 -12.61 9.25
C ARG A 164 -13.89 -13.41 8.79
N CYS A 165 -13.62 -14.50 8.07
CA CYS A 165 -14.65 -15.43 7.65
C CYS A 165 -14.63 -16.78 8.37
N GLY A 166 -13.65 -17.00 9.24
CA GLY A 166 -13.46 -18.28 9.93
C GLY A 166 -13.14 -19.47 9.02
N ALA A 167 -13.08 -19.28 7.69
CA ALA A 167 -12.86 -20.36 6.73
C ALA A 167 -11.52 -21.07 6.98
N HIS A 168 -10.51 -20.33 7.43
CA HIS A 168 -9.20 -20.89 7.80
C HIS A 168 -9.29 -21.89 8.96
N TRP A 169 -10.23 -21.74 9.88
CA TRP A 169 -10.40 -22.68 10.99
C TRP A 169 -10.99 -24.02 10.58
N THR A 170 -11.60 -24.12 9.40
CA THR A 170 -12.05 -25.43 8.88
C THR A 170 -10.87 -26.38 8.65
N VAL A 171 -9.68 -25.84 8.36
CA VAL A 171 -8.44 -26.62 8.24
C VAL A 171 -8.02 -27.19 9.59
N LEU A 172 -8.07 -26.38 10.66
CA LEU A 172 -7.79 -26.83 12.02
C LEU A 172 -8.79 -27.91 12.47
N MET A 173 -10.09 -27.68 12.22
CA MET A 173 -11.13 -28.67 12.56
C MET A 173 -10.90 -29.99 11.85
N LYS A 174 -10.47 -29.96 10.58
CA LYS A 174 -10.14 -31.17 9.83
C LYS A 174 -8.91 -31.87 10.44
N ALA A 175 -7.85 -31.12 10.74
CA ALA A 175 -6.62 -31.67 11.29
C ALA A 175 -6.77 -32.25 12.70
N LEU A 176 -7.72 -31.77 13.51
CA LEU A 176 -8.03 -32.33 14.84
C LEU A 176 -8.81 -33.65 14.79
N VAL A 177 -9.37 -34.00 13.63
CA VAL A 177 -10.12 -35.25 13.42
C VAL A 177 -9.24 -36.33 12.77
N GLU A 178 -8.12 -35.92 12.15
CA GLU A 178 -7.09 -36.80 11.60
C GLU A 178 -6.14 -37.31 12.71
#